data_AF-A0A3S2TG59-F1
#
_entry.id   AF-A0A3S2TG59-F1
#
_cell.length_a   1.000
_cell.length_b   1.000
_cell.length_c   1.000
_cell.angle_alpha   90.00
_cell.angle_beta   90.00
_cell.angle_gamma   90.00
#
_symmetry.space_group_name_H-M   'P 1'
#
loop_
_entity.id
_entity.type
_entity.pdbx_description
1 polymer ?
#
loop_
_entity_poly.entity_id
_entity_poly.type
_entity_poly.pdbx_seq_one_letter_code
_entity_poly.pdbx_strand_id
1 'polypeptide(L)'
;MSNLLSFITSFGSSAELRSLNPEQLRERMEQQGLTEQQISVILSGDRNAIATMVKTSGDIVCCVLPDKPDDQEPDDEEEKDQKPQSLKAAV
;
A
#
# COMPACT_ATOMS: atom_id res chain seq x y z
N MET A 1 -12.92 1.11 20.29
CA MET A 1 -11.57 0.93 19.71
C MET A 1 -10.65 2.00 20.29
N SER A 2 -9.35 1.73 20.45
CA SER A 2 -8.41 2.74 20.98
C SER A 2 -8.19 3.85 19.94
N ASN A 3 -8.18 5.12 20.36
CA ASN A 3 -7.96 6.29 19.50
C ASN A 3 -6.64 6.17 18.71
N LEU A 4 -5.60 5.61 19.35
CA LEU A 4 -4.30 5.33 18.74
C LEU A 4 -4.41 4.39 17.52
N LEU A 5 -5.12 3.27 17.68
CA LEU A 5 -5.31 2.30 16.58
C LEU A 5 -6.12 2.91 15.45
N SER A 6 -7.20 3.62 15.80
CA SER A 6 -8.04 4.32 14.82
C SER A 6 -7.24 5.32 13.98
N PHE A 7 -6.37 6.08 14.64
CA PHE A 7 -5.49 7.04 13.97
C PHE A 7 -4.48 6.33 13.06
N ILE A 8 -3.77 5.31 13.56
CA ILE A 8 -2.75 4.58 12.77
C ILE A 8 -3.37 3.92 11.54
N THR A 9 -4.56 3.32 11.67
CA THR A 9 -5.29 2.78 10.52
C THR A 9 -5.63 3.88 9.52
N SER A 10 -6.17 5.01 9.99
CA SER A 10 -6.51 6.15 9.12
C SER A 10 -5.29 6.71 8.41
N PHE A 11 -4.16 6.85 9.13
CA PHE A 11 -2.88 7.31 8.58
C PHE A 11 -2.31 6.32 7.55
N GLY A 12 -2.49 5.02 7.80
CA GLY A 12 -2.15 3.95 6.87
C GLY A 12 -3.00 3.91 5.61
N SER A 13 -4.23 4.42 5.63
CA SER A 13 -5.16 4.35 4.49
C SER A 13 -5.36 5.68 3.76
N SER A 14 -5.03 6.82 4.38
CA SER A 14 -5.29 8.15 3.81
C SER A 14 -4.04 8.80 3.23
N ALA A 15 -4.05 9.05 1.92
CA ALA A 15 -3.03 9.83 1.24
C ALA A 15 -2.97 11.28 1.75
N GLU A 16 -4.13 11.87 2.11
CA GLU A 16 -4.21 13.21 2.67
C GLU A 16 -3.41 13.31 3.97
N LEU A 17 -3.63 12.38 4.92
CA LEU A 17 -2.93 12.38 6.20
C LEU A 17 -1.41 12.20 6.03
N ARG A 18 -0.97 11.45 5.02
CA ARG A 18 0.46 11.27 4.72
C ARG A 18 1.12 12.50 4.09
N SER A 19 0.33 13.38 3.48
CA SER A 19 0.81 14.62 2.86
C SER A 19 0.88 15.81 3.83
N LEU A 20 0.33 15.65 5.04
CA LEU A 20 0.36 16.70 6.06
C LEU A 20 1.78 16.94 6.57
N ASN A 21 2.08 18.21 6.82
CA ASN A 21 3.30 18.59 7.52
C ASN A 21 3.23 18.15 9.00
N PRO A 22 4.38 18.03 9.70
CA PRO A 22 4.44 17.51 11.08
C PRO A 22 3.52 18.25 12.07
N GLU A 23 3.41 19.56 11.95
CA GLU A 23 2.54 20.38 12.81
C GLU A 23 1.05 20.12 12.57
N GLN A 24 0.64 20.02 11.30
CA GLN A 24 -0.74 19.69 10.93
C GLN A 24 -1.11 18.26 11.35
N LEU A 25 -0.15 17.35 11.20
CA LEU A 25 -0.31 15.96 11.60
C LEU A 25 -0.49 15.85 13.13
N ARG A 26 0.31 16.61 13.90
CA ARG A 26 0.16 16.72 15.36
C ARG A 26 -1.22 17.25 15.75
N GLU A 27 -1.67 18.34 15.14
CA GLU A 27 -2.98 18.92 15.44
C GLU A 27 -4.12 17.90 15.18
N ARG A 28 -4.04 17.14 14.08
CA ARG A 28 -4.99 16.07 13.79
C ARG A 28 -4.96 14.94 14.83
N MET A 29 -3.79 14.58 15.36
CA MET A 29 -3.68 13.58 16.43
C MET A 29 -4.29 14.10 17.74
N GLU A 30 -4.05 15.36 18.09
CA GLU A 30 -4.63 16.01 19.27
C GLU A 30 -6.16 16.08 19.18
N GLN A 31 -6.70 16.42 18.00
CA GLN A 31 -8.15 16.42 17.72
C GLN A 31 -8.77 15.02 17.85
N GLN A 32 -8.01 13.96 17.56
CA GLN A 32 -8.45 12.58 17.80
C GLN A 32 -8.24 12.11 19.25
N GLY A 33 -7.77 13.00 20.14
CA GLY A 33 -7.60 12.71 21.56
C GLY A 33 -6.42 11.79 21.86
N LEU A 34 -5.36 11.82 21.03
CA LEU A 34 -4.10 11.17 21.36
C LEU A 34 -3.37 11.97 22.45
N THR A 35 -2.68 11.26 23.34
CA THR A 35 -1.84 11.90 24.36
C THR A 35 -0.53 12.39 23.77
N GLU A 36 0.14 13.36 24.41
CA GLU A 36 1.46 13.83 23.94
C GLU A 36 2.49 12.70 23.81
N GLN A 37 2.44 11.70 24.71
CA GLN A 37 3.31 10.53 24.62
C GLN A 37 3.03 9.72 23.34
N GLN A 38 1.76 9.51 22.98
CA GLN A 38 1.38 8.80 21.76
C GLN A 38 1.81 9.56 20.51
N ILE A 39 1.58 10.88 20.50
CA ILE A 39 1.95 11.77 19.40
C ILE A 39 3.47 11.70 19.17
N SER A 40 4.25 11.86 20.24
CA SER A 40 5.72 11.83 20.17
C SER A 40 6.25 10.51 19.60
N VAL A 41 5.67 9.38 20.04
CA VAL A 41 6.04 8.05 19.55
C VAL A 41 5.68 7.83 18.08
N ILE A 42 4.55 8.36 17.61
CA ILE A 42 4.19 8.25 16.19
C ILE A 42 5.07 9.14 15.33
N LEU A 43 5.33 10.38 15.76
CA LEU A 43 6.15 11.34 15.02
C LEU A 43 7.63 10.95 14.97
N SER A 44 8.15 10.27 16.00
CA SER A 44 9.51 9.74 15.99
C SER A 44 9.69 8.54 15.04
N GLY A 45 8.58 7.89 14.65
CA GLY A 45 8.61 6.69 13.82
C GLY A 45 9.17 5.46 14.54
N ASP A 46 9.26 5.48 15.87
CA ASP A 46 9.78 4.36 16.66
C ASP A 46 8.81 3.17 16.64
N ARG A 47 9.08 2.23 15.73
CA ARG A 47 8.26 1.04 15.51
C ARG A 47 8.13 0.17 16.75
N ASN A 48 9.17 0.05 17.57
CA ASN A 48 9.15 -0.76 18.78
C ASN A 48 8.27 -0.11 19.86
N ALA A 49 8.39 1.20 20.02
CA ALA A 49 7.54 1.96 20.93
C ALA A 49 6.08 1.89 20.50
N ILE A 50 5.78 2.06 19.21
CA ILE A 50 4.42 1.92 18.66
C ILE A 50 3.87 0.52 18.95
N ALA A 51 4.61 -0.54 18.61
CA ALA A 51 4.20 -1.93 18.85
C ALA A 51 3.91 -2.22 20.34
N THR A 52 4.73 -1.67 21.23
CA THR A 52 4.53 -1.76 22.68
C THR A 52 3.22 -1.07 23.10
N MET A 53 2.91 0.11 22.55
CA MET A 53 1.69 0.85 22.87
C MET A 53 0.42 0.16 22.38
N VAL A 54 0.44 -0.45 21.18
CA VAL A 54 -0.72 -1.21 20.66
C VAL A 54 -0.81 -2.64 21.21
N LYS A 55 0.11 -3.05 22.10
CA LYS A 55 0.18 -4.39 22.71
C LYS A 55 0.14 -5.52 21.67
N THR A 56 0.65 -5.28 20.46
CA THR A 56 0.74 -6.30 19.43
C THR A 56 1.85 -7.26 19.83
N SER A 57 1.45 -8.43 20.36
CA SER A 57 2.35 -9.45 20.91
C SER A 57 2.89 -10.39 19.82
N GLY A 58 3.25 -9.85 18.65
CA GLY A 58 3.71 -10.65 17.51
C GLY A 58 4.15 -9.82 16.30
N ASP A 59 4.91 -10.46 15.39
CA ASP A 59 5.35 -9.86 14.13
C ASP A 59 4.15 -9.48 13.26
N ILE A 60 4.02 -8.20 12.95
CA ILE A 60 3.02 -7.69 12.00
C ILE A 60 3.62 -7.83 10.59
N VAL A 61 3.29 -8.92 9.90
CA VAL A 61 3.69 -9.15 8.51
C VAL A 61 2.62 -8.57 7.58
N CYS A 62 2.98 -7.53 6.82
CA CYS A 62 2.14 -7.04 5.73
C CYS A 62 2.40 -7.88 4.48
N CYS A 63 1.53 -8.86 4.22
CA CYS A 63 1.59 -9.67 3.00
C CYS A 63 1.02 -8.86 1.83
N VAL A 64 1.87 -8.10 1.14
CA VAL A 64 1.52 -7.55 -0.18
C VAL A 64 1.61 -8.70 -1.17
N LEU A 65 0.47 -9.28 -1.54
CA LEU A 65 0.42 -10.18 -2.69
C LEU A 65 0.56 -9.33 -3.96
N PRO A 66 1.47 -9.66 -4.88
CA PRO A 66 1.50 -9.01 -6.17
C PRO A 66 0.15 -9.25 -6.87
N ASP A 67 -0.38 -8.21 -7.52
CA ASP A 67 -1.49 -8.33 -8.45
C ASP A 67 -1.16 -9.48 -9.41
N LYS A 68 -2.01 -10.50 -9.46
CA LYS A 68 -1.83 -11.56 -10.47
C LYS A 68 -1.84 -10.86 -11.82
N PRO A 69 -0.88 -11.13 -12.72
CA PRO A 69 -0.95 -10.58 -14.07
C PRO A 69 -2.30 -10.98 -14.67
N ASP A 70 -3.02 -9.98 -15.14
CA ASP A 70 -4.27 -10.10 -15.89
C ASP A 70 -4.01 -11.09 -17.03
N ASP A 71 -4.60 -12.28 -16.95
CA ASP A 71 -4.56 -13.31 -17.98
C ASP A 71 -5.42 -12.78 -19.12
N GLN A 72 -4.80 -11.96 -19.96
CA GLN A 72 -5.41 -11.34 -21.12
C GLN A 72 -5.72 -12.48 -22.11
N GLU A 73 -7.00 -12.82 -22.24
CA GLU A 73 -7.50 -13.80 -23.21
C GLU A 73 -6.96 -13.48 -24.61
N PRO A 74 -6.53 -14.47 -25.40
CA PRO A 74 -6.03 -14.22 -26.74
C PRO A 74 -7.17 -13.71 -27.63
N ASP A 75 -6.97 -12.50 -28.17
CA ASP A 75 -7.82 -11.86 -29.16
C ASP A 75 -7.78 -12.68 -30.47
N ASP A 76 -8.89 -13.38 -30.75
CA ASP A 76 -9.11 -14.20 -31.95
C ASP A 76 -9.55 -13.27 -33.09
N GLU A 77 -8.58 -12.59 -33.72
CA GLU A 77 -8.82 -11.90 -35.01
C GLU A 77 -8.52 -12.87 -36.17
N GLU A 78 -9.59 -13.52 -36.65
CA GLU A 78 -9.67 -14.06 -38.01
C GLU A 78 -9.51 -12.92 -39.03
N GLU A 79 -8.39 -12.87 -39.76
CA GLU A 79 -8.41 -12.34 -41.13
C GLU A 79 -7.62 -13.22 -42.10
N LYS A 80 -8.40 -13.94 -42.93
CA LYS A 80 -7.96 -14.54 -44.19
C LYS A 80 -7.64 -13.40 -45.16
N ASP A 81 -6.46 -13.41 -45.80
CA ASP A 81 -6.40 -13.59 -47.26
C ASP A 81 -4.98 -13.87 -47.77
N GLN A 82 -4.95 -14.59 -48.88
CA GLN A 82 -3.83 -15.29 -49.47
C GLN A 82 -3.01 -14.38 -50.40
N LYS A 83 -1.69 -14.60 -50.48
CA LYS A 83 -1.11 -14.93 -51.79
C LYS A 83 0.23 -15.69 -51.72
N PRO A 84 0.39 -16.77 -52.52
CA PRO A 84 1.54 -17.66 -52.46
C PRO A 84 2.65 -17.30 -53.47
N GLN A 85 3.75 -18.08 -53.36
CA GLN A 85 4.90 -18.24 -54.27
C GLN A 85 6.06 -17.24 -54.03
N SER A 86 7.34 -17.65 -53.96
CA SER A 86 7.99 -18.85 -54.50
C SER A 86 9.36 -19.11 -53.82
N LEU A 87 9.64 -20.40 -53.58
CA LEU A 87 10.93 -21.11 -53.65
C LEU A 87 12.26 -20.32 -53.60
N LYS A 88 13.15 -20.69 -52.66
CA LYS A 88 14.28 -21.61 -52.91
C LYS A 88 15.09 -21.91 -51.64
N ALA A 89 15.37 -23.19 -51.43
CA ALA A 89 16.34 -23.71 -50.48
C ALA A 89 17.78 -23.53 -50.99
N ALA A 90 18.75 -23.40 -50.08
CA ALA A 90 20.11 -23.91 -50.25
C ALA A 90 20.86 -23.97 -48.92
N VAL A 91 21.16 -25.21 -48.51
CA VAL A 91 22.37 -25.76 -47.83
C VAL A 91 23.01 -24.96 -46.71
#